data_AF-A0A4D4MG03-F1
#
_entry.id   AF-A0A4D4MG03-F1
#
_cell.length_a   1.000
_cell.length_b   1.000
_cell.length_c   1.000
_cell.angle_alpha   90.00
_cell.angle_beta   90.00
_cell.angle_gamma   90.00
#
_symmetry.space_group_name_H-M   'P 1'
#
loop_
_entity.id
_entity.type
_entity.pdbx_description
1 polymer ?
#
loop_
_entity_poly.entity_id
_entity_poly.type
_entity_poly.pdbx_seq_one_letter_code
_entity_poly.pdbx_strand_id
1 'polypeptide(L)'
;MALREPRDRPDVLHFTAHGMFNPREPLRSGIELADGQLTAADFLGLPLDVDLVTLGACESGVGADTAGDDIIGLSWALFHAGTPTALLSLWRVDELSTSMLLSRFYGELRAGRSKAHALQAAQLWLRGRTAEEASAHAASVRTRLGGDRAVECIVMEHEAWLRLAWNDFSGALALYRGLRADPALSPADRERIEVLELRATLLARKGPAGGQQRYPFADPHYWAPFFLTGDWL
;
A
#
# COMPACT_ATOMS: atom_id res chain seq x y z
N MET A 1 15.70 -0.33 -30.72
CA MET A 1 14.38 -0.37 -30.07
C MET A 1 13.72 -1.69 -30.48
N ALA A 2 13.95 -2.77 -29.72
CA ALA A 2 13.36 -4.06 -30.01
C ALA A 2 11.94 -4.08 -29.44
N LEU A 3 10.93 -4.22 -30.30
CA LEU A 3 9.56 -4.41 -29.88
C LEU A 3 9.44 -5.83 -29.31
N ARG A 4 9.21 -5.92 -28.01
CA ARG A 4 9.03 -7.17 -27.27
C ARG A 4 7.68 -7.78 -27.68
N GLU A 5 7.61 -9.10 -27.84
CA GLU A 5 6.32 -9.73 -28.12
C GLU A 5 5.37 -9.57 -26.92
N PRO A 6 4.08 -9.28 -27.14
CA PRO A 6 3.11 -9.14 -26.07
C PRO A 6 2.97 -10.47 -25.30
N ARG A 7 3.18 -10.42 -23.98
CA ARG A 7 2.96 -11.56 -23.08
C ARG A 7 1.46 -11.73 -22.81
N ASP A 8 1.00 -12.98 -22.72
CA ASP A 8 -0.41 -13.33 -22.44
C ASP A 8 -0.86 -12.91 -21.02
N ARG A 9 0.10 -12.71 -20.10
CA ARG A 9 -0.11 -12.14 -18.76
C ARG A 9 1.01 -11.17 -18.44
N PRO A 10 0.71 -10.03 -17.77
CA PRO A 10 1.76 -9.10 -17.37
C PRO A 10 2.64 -9.75 -16.30
N ASP A 11 3.93 -9.83 -16.58
CA ASP A 11 4.91 -10.23 -15.57
C ASP A 11 5.23 -9.04 -14.68
N VAL A 12 4.92 -9.18 -13.39
CA VAL A 12 4.98 -8.09 -12.41
C VAL A 12 6.07 -8.38 -11.38
N LEU A 13 6.96 -7.40 -11.18
CA LEU A 13 7.84 -7.35 -10.02
C LEU A 13 7.30 -6.33 -9.02
N HIS A 14 6.94 -6.77 -7.82
CA HIS A 14 6.38 -5.90 -6.78
C HIS A 14 7.36 -5.80 -5.60
N PHE A 15 7.62 -4.57 -5.17
CA PHE A 15 8.36 -4.28 -3.94
C PHE A 15 7.45 -3.58 -2.93
N THR A 16 7.39 -4.13 -1.72
CA THR A 16 6.85 -3.48 -0.52
C THR A 16 8.03 -3.16 0.39
N ALA A 17 8.43 -1.90 0.46
CA ALA A 17 9.65 -1.48 1.14
C ALA A 17 9.56 0.00 1.50
N HIS A 18 10.38 0.48 2.44
CA HIS A 18 10.57 1.91 2.62
C HIS A 18 11.44 2.48 1.50
N GLY A 19 11.06 3.63 0.96
CA GLY A 19 11.87 4.35 -0.02
C GLY A 19 12.83 5.28 0.70
N MET A 20 14.10 5.31 0.31
CA MET A 20 15.06 6.32 0.75
C MET A 20 15.45 7.19 -0.43
N PHE A 21 15.38 8.50 -0.23
CA PHE A 21 15.73 9.49 -1.22
C PHE A 21 16.97 10.28 -0.81
N ASN A 22 17.92 10.44 -1.74
CA ASN A 22 19.12 11.23 -1.55
C ASN A 22 19.25 12.30 -2.65
N PRO A 23 18.93 13.58 -2.36
CA PRO A 23 18.95 14.66 -3.35
C PRO A 23 20.37 15.03 -3.81
N ARG A 24 21.39 14.70 -3.02
CA ARG A 24 22.78 15.02 -3.35
C ARG A 24 23.42 13.95 -4.21
N GLU A 25 23.00 12.70 -4.04
CA GLU A 25 23.50 11.55 -4.78
C GLU A 25 22.32 10.68 -5.27
N PRO A 26 21.62 11.06 -6.35
CA PRO A 26 20.40 10.39 -6.79
C PRO A 26 20.55 8.89 -7.06
N LEU A 27 21.74 8.44 -7.46
CA LEU A 27 22.04 7.02 -7.67
C LEU A 27 22.07 6.20 -6.37
N ARG A 28 22.17 6.85 -5.20
CA ARG A 28 22.08 6.21 -3.87
C ARG A 28 20.66 6.19 -3.31
N SER A 29 19.70 6.84 -3.98
CA SER A 29 18.28 6.66 -3.69
C SER A 29 17.90 5.21 -3.98
N GLY A 30 16.96 4.65 -3.23
CA GLY A 30 16.62 3.24 -3.36
C GLY A 30 15.50 2.81 -2.43
N ILE A 31 15.37 1.50 -2.28
CA ILE A 31 14.43 0.86 -1.35
C ILE A 31 15.18 0.08 -0.28
N GLU A 32 14.65 0.10 0.94
CA GLU A 32 15.15 -0.70 2.05
C GLU A 32 14.55 -2.11 2.01
N LEU A 33 15.41 -3.11 1.94
CA LEU A 33 15.09 -4.52 2.02
C LEU A 33 15.55 -5.07 3.37
N ALA A 34 15.10 -6.27 3.71
CA ALA A 34 15.46 -6.91 4.98
C ALA A 34 16.98 -7.16 5.13
N ASP A 35 17.69 -7.33 4.01
CA ASP A 35 19.11 -7.70 3.93
C ASP A 35 20.00 -6.57 3.40
N GLY A 36 19.46 -5.38 3.16
CA GLY A 36 20.24 -4.24 2.68
C GLY A 36 19.41 -3.23 1.92
N GLN A 37 20.07 -2.40 1.14
CA GLN A 37 19.44 -1.40 0.31
C GLN A 37 19.60 -1.76 -1.16
N LEU A 38 18.52 -1.63 -1.93
CA LEU A 38 18.57 -1.73 -3.39
C LEU A 38 18.47 -0.33 -3.99
N THR A 39 19.60 0.19 -4.46
CA THR A 39 19.74 1.56 -4.96
C THR A 39 19.44 1.67 -6.46
N ALA A 40 19.25 2.90 -6.93
CA ALA A 40 19.14 3.19 -8.35
C ALA A 40 20.41 2.74 -9.11
N ALA A 41 21.60 2.86 -8.53
CA ALA A 41 22.83 2.31 -9.11
C ALA A 41 22.77 0.78 -9.28
N ASP A 42 22.23 0.07 -8.29
CA ASP A 42 22.07 -1.38 -8.36
C ASP A 42 21.10 -1.78 -9.47
N PHE A 43 19.98 -1.06 -9.60
CA PHE A 43 19.02 -1.28 -10.70
C PHE A 43 19.65 -1.12 -12.08
N LEU A 44 20.61 -0.22 -12.30
CA LEU A 44 21.30 -0.08 -13.58
C LEU A 44 22.10 -1.34 -13.98
N GLY A 45 22.55 -2.11 -13.00
CA GLY A 45 23.25 -3.38 -13.22
C GLY A 45 22.32 -4.60 -13.36
N LEU A 46 21.01 -4.44 -13.14
CA LEU A 46 20.05 -5.54 -13.13
C LEU A 46 19.32 -5.65 -14.48
N PRO A 47 19.36 -6.81 -15.16
CA PRO A 47 18.52 -7.05 -16.33
C PRO A 47 17.10 -7.43 -15.89
N LEU A 48 16.21 -6.44 -15.79
CA LEU A 48 14.79 -6.64 -15.51
C LEU A 48 14.04 -7.07 -16.78
N ASP A 49 13.61 -8.33 -16.81
CA ASP A 49 12.77 -8.90 -17.87
C ASP A 49 11.30 -9.01 -17.44
N VAL A 50 10.72 -7.91 -16.94
CA VAL A 50 9.31 -7.83 -16.49
C VAL A 50 8.53 -6.76 -17.26
N ASP A 51 7.20 -6.82 -17.26
CA ASP A 51 6.32 -5.87 -17.95
C ASP A 51 5.93 -4.67 -17.08
N LEU A 52 5.97 -4.87 -15.77
CA LEU A 52 5.62 -3.86 -14.79
C LEU A 52 6.44 -4.06 -13.52
N VAL A 53 7.10 -2.99 -13.09
CA VAL A 53 7.62 -2.88 -11.73
C VAL A 53 6.63 -2.06 -10.91
N THR A 54 6.23 -2.54 -9.73
CA THR A 54 5.45 -1.78 -8.76
C THR A 54 6.31 -1.50 -7.54
N LEU A 55 6.50 -0.22 -7.22
CA LEU A 55 7.11 0.20 -5.97
C LEU A 55 6.03 0.78 -5.07
N GLY A 56 5.60 0.00 -4.09
CA GLY A 56 4.76 0.45 -2.97
C GLY A 56 5.58 1.19 -1.91
N ALA A 57 6.66 1.86 -2.31
CA ALA A 57 7.62 2.46 -1.40
C ALA A 57 7.37 3.95 -1.28
N CYS A 58 7.18 4.41 -0.04
CA CYS A 58 7.19 5.82 0.27
C CYS A 58 8.21 6.15 1.34
N GLU A 59 8.60 7.42 1.29
CA GLU A 59 9.84 8.02 1.76
C GLU A 59 10.14 8.02 3.26
N SER A 60 11.42 7.78 3.58
CA SER A 60 12.18 8.33 4.71
C SER A 60 12.93 9.65 4.34
N GLY A 61 12.53 10.34 3.27
CA GLY A 61 13.21 11.50 2.70
C GLY A 61 12.38 12.75 2.38
N VAL A 62 11.11 12.86 2.80
CA VAL A 62 10.27 14.07 2.59
C VAL A 62 10.72 15.19 3.55
N GLY A 63 11.92 15.71 3.33
CA GLY A 63 12.49 16.84 4.03
C GLY A 63 12.93 17.88 3.01
N ALA A 64 12.09 18.90 2.83
CA ALA A 64 12.26 20.10 2.02
C ALA A 64 11.86 20.02 0.53
N ASP A 65 10.63 20.46 0.23
CA ASP A 65 10.28 21.29 -0.94
C ASP A 65 10.86 20.94 -2.32
N THR A 66 11.03 19.66 -2.67
CA THR A 66 11.33 19.24 -4.05
C THR A 66 10.15 18.49 -4.65
N ALA A 67 9.18 19.25 -5.16
CA ALA A 67 8.15 18.70 -6.03
C ALA A 67 8.79 18.20 -7.34
N GLY A 68 8.88 16.88 -7.53
CA GLY A 68 8.85 16.24 -8.86
C GLY A 68 10.17 15.79 -9.50
N ASP A 69 11.35 16.24 -9.05
CA ASP A 69 12.63 15.87 -9.68
C ASP A 69 13.17 14.48 -9.25
N ASP A 70 12.67 13.94 -8.13
CA ASP A 70 13.24 12.79 -7.42
C ASP A 70 12.77 11.43 -7.95
N ILE A 71 11.64 11.43 -8.64
CA ILE A 71 11.11 10.29 -9.39
C ILE A 71 12.04 9.94 -10.56
N ILE A 72 12.78 10.90 -11.10
CA ILE A 72 13.58 10.72 -12.31
C ILE A 72 14.70 9.71 -12.06
N GLY A 73 15.43 9.76 -10.94
CA GLY A 73 16.57 8.87 -10.69
C GLY A 73 16.20 7.38 -10.61
N LEU A 74 15.19 7.04 -9.79
CA LEU A 74 14.77 5.65 -9.59
C LEU A 74 13.92 5.13 -10.76
N SER A 75 12.99 5.93 -11.30
CA SER A 75 12.20 5.51 -12.47
C SER A 75 13.08 5.32 -13.71
N TRP A 76 14.06 6.20 -13.92
CA TRP A 76 15.03 6.07 -15.01
C TRP A 76 15.86 4.80 -14.85
N ALA A 77 16.34 4.50 -13.64
CA ALA A 77 17.10 3.27 -13.39
C ALA A 77 16.28 2.01 -13.70
N LEU A 78 14.99 1.98 -13.34
CA LEU A 78 14.08 0.89 -13.68
C LEU A 78 13.91 0.73 -15.21
N PHE A 79 13.75 1.83 -15.94
CA PHE A 79 13.64 1.79 -17.40
C PHE A 79 14.94 1.33 -18.06
N HIS A 80 16.09 1.77 -17.55
CA HIS A 80 17.39 1.32 -18.02
C HIS A 80 17.62 -0.17 -17.73
N ALA A 81 17.13 -0.64 -16.58
CA ALA A 81 17.15 -2.04 -16.20
C ALA A 81 16.30 -2.93 -17.13
N GLY A 82 15.33 -2.36 -17.89
CA GLY A 82 14.62 -3.06 -18.95
C GLY A 82 13.11 -3.23 -18.73
N THR A 83 12.54 -2.75 -17.62
CA THR A 83 11.07 -2.72 -17.50
C THR A 83 10.49 -1.65 -18.42
N PRO A 84 9.43 -1.93 -19.19
CA PRO A 84 8.78 -0.92 -20.00
C PRO A 84 7.88 -0.02 -19.17
N THR A 85 7.38 -0.47 -18.01
CA THR A 85 6.43 0.29 -17.20
C THR A 85 6.76 0.20 -15.71
N ALA A 86 6.53 1.31 -14.99
CA ALA A 86 6.63 1.36 -13.54
C ALA A 86 5.38 2.01 -12.93
N LEU A 87 4.88 1.41 -11.85
CA LEU A 87 3.86 1.98 -10.96
C LEU A 87 4.55 2.45 -9.69
N LEU A 88 4.55 3.76 -9.46
CA LEU A 88 5.27 4.44 -8.38
C LEU A 88 4.31 5.28 -7.55
N SER A 89 4.75 5.71 -6.36
CA SER A 89 3.98 6.62 -5.49
C SER A 89 4.62 8.02 -5.45
N LEU A 90 3.78 9.06 -5.37
CA LEU A 90 4.19 10.46 -5.29
C LEU A 90 4.47 10.94 -3.85
N TRP A 91 3.85 10.33 -2.85
CA TRP A 91 3.95 10.70 -1.44
C TRP A 91 3.67 9.50 -0.54
N ARG A 92 3.87 9.66 0.78
CA ARG A 92 3.59 8.64 1.77
C ARG A 92 2.17 8.09 1.73
N VAL A 93 2.05 6.81 1.44
CA VAL A 93 0.77 6.10 1.37
C VAL A 93 0.43 5.39 2.67
N ASP A 94 -0.88 5.23 2.89
CA ASP A 94 -1.44 4.38 3.93
C ASP A 94 -1.35 2.91 3.51
N GLU A 95 -0.95 2.03 4.44
CA GLU A 95 -0.71 0.60 4.17
C GLU A 95 -2.00 -0.12 3.76
N LEU A 96 -3.11 0.16 4.44
CA LEU A 96 -4.39 -0.49 4.20
C LEU A 96 -4.98 -0.07 2.85
N SER A 97 -5.03 1.23 2.58
CA SER A 97 -5.54 1.77 1.31
C SER A 97 -4.69 1.28 0.14
N THR A 98 -3.36 1.21 0.31
CA THR A 98 -2.42 0.71 -0.69
C THR A 98 -2.63 -0.78 -0.98
N SER A 99 -2.74 -1.61 0.05
CA SER A 99 -3.00 -3.04 -0.10
C SER A 99 -4.30 -3.29 -0.86
N MET A 100 -5.36 -2.56 -0.50
CA MET A 100 -6.66 -2.65 -1.18
C MET A 100 -6.59 -2.17 -2.64
N LEU A 101 -5.93 -1.03 -2.90
CA LEU A 101 -5.74 -0.47 -4.24
C LEU A 101 -4.96 -1.42 -5.14
N LEU A 102 -3.81 -1.91 -4.67
CA LEU A 102 -2.94 -2.79 -5.44
C LEU A 102 -3.57 -4.18 -5.63
N SER A 103 -4.29 -4.71 -4.63
CA SER A 103 -5.07 -5.93 -4.82
C SER A 103 -6.13 -5.76 -5.90
N ARG A 104 -6.83 -4.62 -5.94
CA ARG A 104 -7.81 -4.36 -7.01
C ARG A 104 -7.13 -4.19 -8.36
N PHE A 105 -6.05 -3.40 -8.42
CA PHE A 105 -5.26 -3.16 -9.62
C PHE A 105 -4.78 -4.47 -10.26
N TYR A 106 -4.17 -5.36 -9.49
CA TYR A 106 -3.74 -6.67 -10.00
C TYR A 106 -4.90 -7.57 -10.41
N GLY A 107 -6.05 -7.46 -9.74
CA GLY A 107 -7.27 -8.14 -10.18
C GLY A 107 -7.74 -7.68 -11.56
N GLU A 108 -7.72 -6.37 -11.80
CA GLU A 108 -8.08 -5.78 -13.11
C GLU A 108 -7.08 -6.12 -14.20
N LEU A 109 -5.77 -6.15 -13.89
CA LEU A 109 -4.75 -6.63 -14.82
C LEU A 109 -4.96 -8.10 -15.21
N ARG A 110 -5.25 -8.96 -14.22
CA ARG A 110 -5.56 -10.38 -14.48
C ARG A 110 -6.83 -10.56 -15.30
N ALA A 111 -7.75 -9.59 -15.25
CA ALA A 111 -8.97 -9.57 -16.06
C ALA A 111 -8.73 -9.02 -17.49
N GLY A 112 -7.49 -8.72 -17.87
CA GLY A 112 -7.13 -8.29 -19.22
C GLY A 112 -7.27 -6.79 -19.47
N ARG A 113 -7.47 -5.96 -18.44
CA ARG A 113 -7.45 -4.50 -18.61
C ARG A 113 -6.02 -4.00 -18.84
N SER A 114 -5.89 -2.92 -19.62
CA SER A 114 -4.61 -2.21 -19.74
C SER A 114 -4.19 -1.63 -18.38
N LYS A 115 -2.89 -1.38 -18.20
CA LYS A 115 -2.32 -0.89 -16.92
C LYS A 115 -2.98 0.40 -16.48
N ALA A 116 -3.11 1.38 -17.39
CA ALA A 116 -3.79 2.64 -17.11
C ALA A 116 -5.25 2.46 -16.66
N HIS A 117 -6.04 1.65 -17.39
CA HIS A 117 -7.44 1.39 -17.02
C HIS A 117 -7.58 0.57 -15.73
N ALA A 118 -6.65 -0.34 -15.46
CA ALA A 118 -6.61 -1.11 -14.22
C ALA A 118 -6.35 -0.18 -13.02
N LEU A 119 -5.41 0.76 -13.15
CA LEU A 119 -5.11 1.72 -12.08
C LEU A 119 -6.28 2.67 -11.85
N GLN A 120 -6.84 3.24 -12.92
CA GLN A 120 -8.01 4.11 -12.83
C GLN A 120 -9.19 3.39 -12.16
N ALA A 121 -9.47 2.15 -12.58
CA ALA A 121 -10.53 1.34 -11.99
C ALA A 121 -10.27 1.08 -10.51
N ALA A 122 -9.03 0.79 -10.10
CA ALA A 122 -8.66 0.60 -8.71
C ALA A 122 -8.81 1.87 -7.86
N GLN A 123 -8.43 3.04 -8.39
CA GLN A 123 -8.56 4.33 -7.72
C GLN A 123 -10.03 4.72 -7.53
N LEU A 124 -10.84 4.63 -8.58
CA LEU A 124 -12.28 4.87 -8.51
C LEU A 124 -12.96 3.86 -7.58
N TRP A 125 -12.49 2.61 -7.61
CA TRP A 125 -12.97 1.57 -6.72
C TRP A 125 -12.71 1.98 -5.27
N LEU A 126 -11.48 2.29 -4.89
CA LEU A 126 -11.11 2.60 -3.51
C LEU A 126 -11.82 3.87 -2.99
N ARG A 127 -11.84 4.93 -3.80
CA ARG A 127 -12.49 6.21 -3.47
C ARG A 127 -13.96 6.04 -3.10
N GLY A 128 -14.64 5.10 -3.74
CA GLY A 128 -16.06 4.83 -3.54
C GLY A 128 -16.39 3.83 -2.43
N ARG A 129 -15.40 3.24 -1.74
CA ARG A 129 -15.68 2.19 -0.73
C ARG A 129 -16.21 2.78 0.55
N THR A 130 -17.26 2.16 1.07
CA THR A 130 -17.72 2.45 2.43
C THR A 130 -16.78 1.81 3.45
N ALA A 131 -16.77 2.33 4.68
CA ALA A 131 -16.02 1.71 5.77
C ALA A 131 -16.50 0.27 6.07
N GLU A 132 -17.80 -0.01 5.90
CA GLU A 132 -18.35 -1.36 5.99
C GLU A 132 -17.75 -2.29 4.91
N GLU A 133 -17.80 -1.89 3.64
CA GLU A 133 -17.24 -2.66 2.51
C GLU A 133 -15.73 -2.89 2.68
N ALA A 134 -15.00 -1.86 3.12
CA ALA A 134 -13.58 -1.97 3.38
C ALA A 134 -13.29 -2.95 4.53
N SER A 135 -14.09 -2.91 5.61
CA SER A 135 -13.92 -3.83 6.74
C SER A 135 -14.20 -5.28 6.34
N ALA A 136 -15.22 -5.50 5.51
CA ALA A 136 -15.53 -6.82 4.96
C ALA A 136 -14.41 -7.32 4.04
N HIS A 137 -13.79 -6.43 3.25
CA HIS A 137 -12.63 -6.76 2.45
C HIS A 137 -11.45 -7.20 3.33
N ALA A 138 -11.09 -6.42 4.35
CA ALA A 138 -10.01 -6.77 5.29
C ALA A 138 -10.26 -8.12 5.99
N ALA A 139 -11.50 -8.36 6.44
CA ALA A 139 -11.89 -9.63 7.03
C ALA A 139 -11.70 -10.81 6.05
N SER A 140 -12.06 -10.62 4.77
CA SER A 140 -11.90 -11.64 3.74
C SER A 140 -10.43 -11.93 3.38
N VAL A 141 -9.56 -10.92 3.53
CA VAL A 141 -8.11 -11.05 3.33
C VAL A 141 -7.50 -11.85 4.47
N ARG A 142 -7.86 -11.55 5.73
CA ARG A 142 -7.47 -12.32 6.92
C ARG A 142 -7.79 -13.81 6.76
N THR A 143 -8.99 -14.14 6.30
CA THR A 143 -9.39 -15.56 6.09
C THR A 143 -8.58 -16.24 4.99
N ARG A 144 -8.13 -15.49 3.97
CA ARG A 144 -7.37 -16.03 2.83
C ARG A 144 -5.88 -16.17 3.09
N LEU A 145 -5.30 -15.30 3.93
CA LEU A 145 -3.87 -15.29 4.25
C LEU A 145 -3.46 -16.33 5.31
N GLY A 146 -4.40 -17.18 5.76
CA GLY A 146 -4.17 -18.12 6.87
C GLY A 146 -2.83 -18.83 6.80
N GLY A 147 -2.00 -18.64 7.83
CA GLY A 147 -0.66 -19.24 7.90
C GLY A 147 0.40 -18.39 8.61
N ASP A 148 0.27 -17.07 8.61
CA ASP A 148 1.18 -16.15 9.33
C ASP A 148 0.41 -15.29 10.35
N ARG A 149 0.71 -15.52 11.63
CA ARG A 149 0.03 -14.84 12.72
C ARG A 149 0.34 -13.35 12.81
N ALA A 150 1.55 -12.94 12.44
CA ALA A 150 1.93 -11.53 12.46
C ALA A 150 1.13 -10.75 11.41
N VAL A 151 0.96 -11.32 10.22
CA VAL A 151 0.15 -10.74 9.14
C VAL A 151 -1.32 -10.67 9.55
N GLU A 152 -1.85 -11.73 10.18
CA GLU A 152 -3.23 -11.73 10.70
C GLU A 152 -3.46 -10.60 11.70
N CYS A 153 -2.51 -10.35 12.62
CA CYS A 153 -2.61 -9.29 13.61
C CYS A 153 -2.68 -7.89 12.97
N ILE A 154 -1.85 -7.62 11.96
CA ILE A 154 -1.86 -6.35 11.22
C ILE A 154 -3.23 -6.13 10.55
N VAL A 155 -3.73 -7.15 9.84
CA VAL A 155 -5.03 -7.06 9.16
C VAL A 155 -6.18 -6.86 10.17
N MET A 156 -6.13 -7.54 11.31
CA MET A 156 -7.10 -7.39 12.40
C MET A 156 -7.15 -5.98 12.97
N GLU A 157 -6.00 -5.33 13.11
CA GLU A 157 -5.92 -3.96 13.61
C GLU A 157 -6.56 -2.98 12.63
N HIS A 158 -6.22 -3.08 11.34
CA HIS A 158 -6.83 -2.27 10.29
C HIS A 158 -8.34 -2.49 10.17
N GLU A 159 -8.80 -3.74 10.30
CA GLU A 159 -10.23 -4.06 10.34
C GLU A 159 -10.92 -3.38 11.54
N ALA A 160 -10.29 -3.39 12.72
CA ALA A 160 -10.84 -2.73 13.91
C ALA A 160 -10.97 -1.22 13.71
N TRP A 161 -9.95 -0.57 13.12
CA TRP A 161 -10.01 0.85 12.78
C TRP A 161 -11.15 1.17 11.80
N LEU A 162 -11.32 0.37 10.74
CA LEU A 162 -12.41 0.53 9.77
C LEU A 162 -13.79 0.37 10.42
N ARG A 163 -13.94 -0.60 11.35
CA ARG A 163 -15.18 -0.80 12.10
C ARG A 163 -15.53 0.40 12.97
N LEU A 164 -14.54 1.02 13.63
CA LEU A 164 -14.75 2.27 14.37
C LEU A 164 -15.22 3.40 13.47
N ALA A 165 -14.69 3.52 12.24
CA ALA A 165 -15.03 4.59 11.31
C ALA A 165 -16.52 4.58 10.91
N TRP A 166 -17.22 3.45 11.02
CA TRP A 166 -18.66 3.33 10.74
C TRP A 166 -19.53 3.02 11.98
N ASN A 167 -18.98 3.14 13.19
CA ASN A 167 -19.66 2.94 14.49
C ASN A 167 -19.95 1.48 14.88
N ASP A 168 -19.26 0.50 14.29
CA ASP A 168 -19.24 -0.86 14.80
C ASP A 168 -18.25 -0.99 15.96
N PHE A 169 -18.61 -0.37 17.10
CA PHE A 169 -17.78 -0.37 18.30
C PHE A 169 -17.63 -1.78 18.89
N SER A 170 -18.70 -2.57 18.86
CA SER A 170 -18.70 -3.94 19.38
C SER A 170 -17.74 -4.84 18.60
N GLY A 171 -17.79 -4.78 17.26
CA GLY A 171 -16.87 -5.51 16.40
C GLY A 171 -15.42 -5.04 16.54
N ALA A 172 -15.18 -3.73 16.60
CA ALA A 172 -13.83 -3.19 16.82
C ALA A 172 -13.23 -3.62 18.16
N LEU A 173 -14.00 -3.52 19.26
CA LEU A 173 -13.54 -3.95 20.58
C LEU A 173 -13.29 -5.46 20.66
N ALA A 174 -14.08 -6.27 19.96
CA ALA A 174 -13.84 -7.72 19.88
C ALA A 174 -12.50 -8.02 19.21
N LEU A 175 -12.15 -7.31 18.13
CA LEU A 175 -10.86 -7.45 17.45
C LEU A 175 -9.70 -7.00 18.34
N TYR A 176 -9.78 -5.83 18.98
CA TYR A 176 -8.71 -5.34 19.87
C TYR A 176 -8.48 -6.27 21.07
N ARG A 177 -9.54 -6.82 21.66
CA ARG A 177 -9.40 -7.81 22.75
C ARG A 177 -8.78 -9.11 22.26
N GLY A 178 -9.16 -9.55 21.07
CA GLY A 178 -8.56 -10.72 20.41
C GLY A 178 -7.07 -10.50 20.17
N LEU A 179 -6.70 -9.34 19.64
CA LEU A 179 -5.29 -8.92 19.49
C LEU A 179 -4.58 -8.89 20.84
N ARG A 180 -5.11 -8.17 21.84
CA ARG A 180 -4.46 -8.05 23.16
C ARG A 180 -4.25 -9.40 23.86
N ALA A 181 -5.07 -10.41 23.57
CA ALA A 181 -4.92 -11.77 24.11
C ALA A 181 -3.92 -12.64 23.33
N ASP A 182 -3.44 -12.19 22.17
CA ASP A 182 -2.56 -12.96 21.29
C ASP A 182 -1.16 -13.14 21.89
N PRO A 183 -0.63 -14.36 21.97
CA PRO A 183 0.72 -14.60 22.46
C PRO A 183 1.83 -14.14 21.49
N ALA A 184 1.52 -13.95 20.19
CA ALA A 184 2.52 -13.59 19.18
C ALA A 184 2.90 -12.10 19.20
N LEU A 185 2.12 -11.24 19.85
CA LEU A 185 2.39 -9.81 19.95
C LEU A 185 3.54 -9.50 20.90
N SER A 186 4.45 -8.63 20.44
CA SER A 186 5.50 -8.06 21.27
C SER A 186 4.91 -7.26 22.44
N PRO A 187 5.67 -7.05 23.54
CA PRO A 187 5.21 -6.22 24.65
C PRO A 187 4.81 -4.79 24.22
N ALA A 188 5.60 -4.18 23.32
CA ALA A 188 5.34 -2.83 22.81
C ALA A 188 4.05 -2.77 21.98
N ASP A 189 3.81 -3.77 21.12
CA ASP A 189 2.57 -3.83 20.34
C ASP A 189 1.36 -4.06 21.23
N ARG A 190 1.49 -4.89 22.28
CA ARG A 190 0.40 -5.14 23.22
C ARG A 190 -0.03 -3.88 23.96
N GLU A 191 0.92 -3.06 24.41
CA GLU A 191 0.63 -1.76 25.03
C GLU A 191 -0.06 -0.81 24.05
N ARG A 192 0.42 -0.75 22.81
CA ARG A 192 -0.20 0.05 21.74
C ARG A 192 -1.64 -0.38 21.47
N ILE A 193 -1.90 -1.69 21.38
CA ILE A 193 -3.25 -2.25 21.21
C ILE A 193 -4.15 -1.94 22.42
N GLU A 194 -3.62 -1.96 23.65
CA GLU A 194 -4.37 -1.59 24.85
C GLU A 194 -4.82 -0.11 24.81
N VAL A 195 -3.95 0.80 24.39
CA VAL A 195 -4.30 2.21 24.19
C VAL A 195 -5.41 2.37 23.14
N LEU A 196 -5.33 1.60 22.04
CA LEU A 196 -6.37 1.58 21.01
C LEU A 196 -7.71 1.03 21.54
N GLU A 197 -7.70 -0.05 22.32
CA GLU A 197 -8.89 -0.62 22.98
C GLU A 197 -9.54 0.41 23.92
N LEU A 198 -8.74 1.12 24.72
CA LEU A 198 -9.22 2.18 25.61
C LEU A 198 -9.85 3.33 24.82
N ARG A 199 -9.20 3.78 23.75
CA ARG A 199 -9.74 4.83 22.86
C ARG A 199 -11.07 4.40 22.23
N ALA A 200 -11.15 3.16 21.74
CA ALA A 200 -12.38 2.57 21.21
C ALA A 200 -13.50 2.53 22.26
N THR A 201 -13.16 2.16 23.50
CA THR A 201 -14.12 2.12 24.62
C THR A 201 -14.66 3.52 24.95
N LEU A 202 -13.79 4.54 24.95
CA LEU A 202 -14.20 5.93 25.18
C LEU A 202 -15.10 6.46 24.05
N LEU A 203 -14.80 6.12 22.79
CA LEU A 203 -15.65 6.46 21.64
C LEU A 203 -17.02 5.80 21.75
N ALA A 204 -17.07 4.51 22.10
CA ALA A 204 -18.32 3.76 22.29
C ALA A 204 -19.21 4.40 23.37
N ARG A 205 -18.60 4.94 24.44
CA ARG A 205 -19.32 5.64 25.52
C ARG A 205 -19.80 7.03 25.12
N LYS A 206 -19.04 7.78 24.31
CA LYS A 206 -19.43 9.11 23.82
C LYS A 206 -20.56 9.05 22.80
N GLY A 207 -20.78 7.89 22.17
CA GLY A 207 -21.69 7.76 21.04
C GLY A 207 -21.06 8.29 19.74
N PRO A 208 -21.74 8.13 18.60
CA PRO A 208 -21.19 8.53 17.30
C PRO A 208 -20.87 10.03 17.30
N ALA A 209 -19.60 10.38 17.11
CA ALA A 209 -19.20 11.76 16.89
C ALA A 209 -19.78 12.24 15.54
N GLY A 210 -20.35 13.45 15.51
CA GLY A 210 -20.83 14.09 14.28
C GLY A 210 -19.67 14.32 13.32
N GLY A 211 -19.45 13.37 12.42
CA GLY A 211 -18.26 13.28 11.58
C GLY A 211 -18.10 11.85 11.08
N GLN A 212 -19.18 11.27 10.56
CA GLN A 212 -19.18 9.93 9.98
C GLN A 212 -18.30 9.92 8.73
N GLN A 213 -17.18 9.21 8.78
CA GLN A 213 -16.37 8.98 7.58
C GLN A 213 -16.92 7.75 6.85
N ARG A 214 -18.13 7.89 6.30
CA ARG A 214 -18.82 6.84 5.51
C ARG A 214 -17.91 6.25 4.44
N TYR A 215 -17.05 7.09 3.86
CA TYR A 215 -16.06 6.76 2.86
C TYR A 215 -14.65 7.08 3.41
N PRO A 216 -13.99 6.12 4.10
CA PRO A 216 -12.71 6.37 4.79
C PRO A 216 -11.60 6.81 3.84
N PHE A 217 -11.68 6.40 2.56
CA PHE A 217 -10.69 6.67 1.53
C PHE A 217 -11.16 7.67 0.47
N ALA A 218 -12.14 8.53 0.77
CA ALA A 218 -12.62 9.53 -0.17
C ALA A 218 -11.54 10.58 -0.53
N ASP A 219 -10.67 10.89 0.43
CA ASP A 219 -9.57 11.85 0.26
C ASP A 219 -8.55 11.33 -0.77
N PRO A 220 -8.11 12.16 -1.74
CA PRO A 220 -7.08 11.80 -2.72
C PRO A 220 -5.79 11.23 -2.13
N HIS A 221 -5.45 11.59 -0.89
CA HIS A 221 -4.28 11.06 -0.18
C HIS A 221 -4.19 9.52 -0.23
N TYR A 222 -5.33 8.82 -0.22
CA TYR A 222 -5.39 7.36 -0.14
C TYR A 222 -5.31 6.62 -1.49
N TRP A 223 -5.59 7.29 -2.61
CA TRP A 223 -5.70 6.63 -3.93
C TRP A 223 -4.98 7.35 -5.07
N ALA A 224 -4.78 8.66 -4.97
CA ALA A 224 -4.07 9.45 -5.96
C ALA A 224 -2.53 9.40 -5.93
N PRO A 225 -1.82 8.88 -4.90
CA PRO A 225 -0.35 8.89 -4.94
C PRO A 225 0.21 8.01 -6.05
N PHE A 226 -0.49 6.95 -6.45
CA PHE A 226 0.00 6.01 -7.44
C PHE A 226 -0.17 6.53 -8.87
N PHE A 227 0.92 6.50 -9.63
CA PHE A 227 0.94 6.86 -11.05
C PHE A 227 1.74 5.85 -11.87
N LEU A 228 1.34 5.69 -13.13
CA LEU A 228 2.04 4.86 -14.11
C LEU A 228 2.95 5.72 -14.98
N THR A 229 4.14 5.20 -15.28
CA THR A 229 5.07 5.78 -16.23
C THR A 229 5.66 4.67 -17.12
N GLY A 230 5.99 4.99 -18.37
CA GLY A 230 6.55 4.02 -19.33
C GLY A 230 5.55 3.33 -20.27
N ASP A 231 4.24 3.58 -20.11
CA ASP A 231 3.18 2.97 -20.95
C ASP A 231 3.04 3.71 -22.31
N TRP A 232 4.13 3.75 -23.09
CA TRP A 232 4.23 4.51 -24.35
C TRP A 232 3.77 3.76 -25.61
N LEU A 233 3.13 2.59 -25.43
CA LEU A 233 2.73 1.67 -26.51
C LEU A 233 1.27 1.23 -26.38
#